data_AF-A0A7Y9N3B3-F1
#
_entry.id   AF-A0A7Y9N3B3-F1
#
_cell.length_a   1.000
_cell.length_b   1.000
_cell.length_c   1.000
_cell.angle_alpha   90.00
_cell.angle_beta   90.00
_cell.angle_gamma   90.00
#
_symmetry.space_group_name_H-M   'P 1'
#
loop_
_entity.id
_entity.type
_entity.pdbx_description
1 polymer ?
#
loop_
_entity_poly.entity_id
_entity_poly.type
_entity_poly.pdbx_seq_one_letter_code
_entity_poly.pdbx_strand_id
1 'polypeptide(L)'
;MTTTIKVSDDLRDRLKEQAARDGLTLGAHLAHLADAEDRRRRLQSLKHAIERTAAADKQSHAAEAVASAGYLDAVTTLAIVLPITTTDRGWPNHVVVDGPSGLDRPSWIMTEQPRTLSRDRLTGTAGEVTEECLASVRVWLGDFLEL
;
A
#
# COMPACT_ATOMS: atom_id res chain seq x y z
N MET A 1 -28.52 14.59 -12.80
CA MET A 1 -29.35 15.64 -12.18
C MET A 1 -28.43 16.72 -11.63
N THR A 2 -28.79 18.00 -11.78
CA THR A 2 -27.97 19.12 -11.29
C THR A 2 -28.61 19.69 -10.03
N THR A 3 -27.87 19.74 -8.93
CA THR A 3 -28.34 20.25 -7.63
C THR A 3 -27.52 21.47 -7.22
N THR A 4 -28.18 22.50 -6.68
CA THR A 4 -27.51 23.73 -6.22
C THR A 4 -26.96 23.56 -4.81
N ILE A 5 -25.68 23.89 -4.60
CA ILE A 5 -25.04 23.94 -3.29
C ILE A 5 -24.87 25.41 -2.89
N LYS A 6 -25.28 25.77 -1.68
CA LYS A 6 -25.08 27.13 -1.12
C LYS A 6 -23.72 27.22 -0.43
N VAL A 7 -22.94 28.23 -0.80
CA VAL A 7 -21.66 28.61 -0.17
C VAL A 7 -21.60 30.14 -0.05
N SER A 8 -20.69 30.66 0.76
CA SER A 8 -20.40 32.10 0.79
C SER A 8 -19.77 32.56 -0.54
N ASP A 9 -19.92 33.84 -0.86
CA ASP A 9 -19.29 34.42 -2.05
C ASP A 9 -17.76 34.28 -1.98
N ASP A 10 -17.15 34.56 -0.83
CA ASP A 10 -15.71 34.39 -0.61
C ASP A 10 -15.22 32.97 -0.89
N LEU A 11 -15.98 31.95 -0.44
CA LEU A 11 -15.61 30.56 -0.68
C LEU A 11 -15.74 30.21 -2.16
N ARG A 12 -16.83 30.65 -2.81
CA ARG A 12 -17.02 30.43 -4.25
C ARG A 12 -15.88 31.04 -5.06
N ASP A 13 -15.50 32.27 -4.74
CA ASP A 13 -14.52 33.02 -5.52
C ASP A 13 -13.12 32.42 -5.34
N ARG A 14 -12.76 32.03 -4.11
CA ARG A 14 -11.55 31.26 -3.85
C ARG A 14 -11.52 29.91 -4.59
N LEU A 15 -12.64 29.18 -4.64
CA LEU A 15 -12.73 27.92 -5.38
C LEU A 15 -12.60 28.11 -6.89
N LYS A 16 -13.13 29.22 -7.44
CA LYS A 16 -12.96 29.57 -8.85
C LYS A 16 -11.51 29.91 -9.17
N GLU A 17 -10.83 30.65 -8.31
CA GLU A 17 -9.40 30.94 -8.50
C GLU A 17 -8.56 29.66 -8.48
N GLN A 18 -8.83 28.74 -7.55
CA GLN A 18 -8.14 27.45 -7.52
C GLN A 18 -8.39 26.64 -8.80
N ALA A 19 -9.65 26.53 -9.22
CA ALA A 19 -10.01 25.83 -10.45
C ALA A 19 -9.31 26.43 -11.68
N ALA A 20 -9.21 27.77 -11.75
CA ALA A 20 -8.53 28.47 -12.84
C ALA A 20 -7.02 28.20 -12.85
N ARG A 21 -6.36 28.14 -11.69
CA ARG A 21 -4.93 27.80 -11.58
C ARG A 21 -4.65 26.39 -12.11
N ASP A 22 -5.57 25.46 -11.86
CA ASP A 22 -5.44 24.06 -12.23
C ASP A 22 -6.01 23.76 -13.63
N GLY A 23 -6.52 24.77 -14.35
CA GLY A 23 -7.12 24.62 -15.67
C GLY A 23 -8.42 23.81 -15.68
N LEU A 24 -9.11 23.74 -14.54
CA LEU A 24 -10.32 22.96 -14.34
C LEU A 24 -11.59 23.82 -14.34
N THR A 25 -12.72 23.20 -14.66
CA THR A 25 -14.02 23.80 -14.34
C THR A 25 -14.27 23.77 -12.83
N LEU A 26 -15.07 24.69 -12.30
CA LEU A 26 -15.39 24.71 -10.86
C LEU A 26 -15.97 23.36 -10.38
N GLY A 27 -16.81 22.71 -11.18
CA GLY A 27 -17.35 21.38 -10.86
C GLY A 27 -16.28 20.29 -10.83
N ALA A 28 -15.37 20.28 -11.80
CA ALA A 28 -14.25 19.33 -11.83
C ALA A 28 -13.28 19.54 -10.66
N HIS A 29 -13.03 20.80 -10.28
CA HIS A 29 -12.22 21.14 -9.12
C HIS A 29 -12.87 20.68 -7.81
N LEU A 30 -14.18 20.89 -7.65
CA LEU A 30 -14.92 20.41 -6.49
C LEU A 30 -14.89 18.88 -6.38
N ALA A 31 -15.04 18.16 -7.50
CA ALA A 31 -14.89 16.71 -7.52
C ALA A 31 -13.47 16.28 -7.12
N HIS A 32 -12.45 16.96 -7.65
CA HIS A 32 -11.05 16.72 -7.30
C HIS A 32 -10.78 16.93 -5.80
N LEU A 33 -11.28 18.01 -5.22
CA LEU A 33 -11.16 18.30 -3.79
C LEU A 33 -11.87 17.25 -2.93
N ALA A 34 -13.06 16.79 -3.34
CA ALA A 34 -13.79 15.74 -2.65
C ALA A 34 -13.00 14.41 -2.67
N ASP A 35 -12.53 13.99 -3.84
CA ASP A 35 -11.72 12.78 -4.00
C ASP A 35 -10.40 12.84 -3.19
N ALA A 36 -9.77 14.02 -3.14
CA ALA A 36 -8.56 14.25 -2.37
C ALA A 36 -8.81 14.15 -0.85
N GLU A 37 -9.90 14.74 -0.37
CA GLU A 37 -10.30 14.68 1.04
C GLU A 37 -10.67 13.24 1.46
N ASP A 38 -11.40 12.52 0.63
CA ASP A 38 -11.73 11.10 0.86
C ASP A 38 -10.49 10.22 0.88
N ARG A 39 -9.52 10.48 0.00
CA ARG A 39 -8.22 9.80 0.02
C ARG A 39 -7.44 10.12 1.30
N ARG A 40 -7.41 11.38 1.71
CA ARG A 40 -6.73 11.83 2.93
C ARG A 40 -7.31 11.16 4.17
N ARG A 41 -8.64 11.05 4.26
CA ARG A 41 -9.33 10.35 5.35
C ARG A 41 -8.98 8.87 5.41
N ARG A 42 -9.00 8.18 4.27
CA ARG A 42 -8.60 6.76 4.19
C ARG A 42 -7.16 6.54 4.66
N LEU A 43 -6.22 7.39 4.23
CA LEU A 43 -4.82 7.34 4.68
C LEU A 43 -4.68 7.59 6.18
N GLN A 44 -5.44 8.53 6.74
CA GLN A 44 -5.43 8.80 8.17
C GLN A 44 -5.99 7.63 9.00
N SER A 45 -7.09 7.04 8.56
CA SER A 45 -7.65 5.83 9.19
C SER A 45 -6.68 4.65 9.14
N LEU A 46 -5.99 4.47 8.02
CA LEU A 46 -4.93 3.46 7.87
C LEU A 46 -3.78 3.70 8.86
N LYS A 47 -3.29 4.93 8.96
CA LYS A 47 -2.23 5.30 9.91
C LYS A 47 -2.64 4.93 11.35
N HIS A 48 -3.85 5.28 11.75
CA HIS A 48 -4.38 4.94 13.07
C HIS A 48 -4.68 3.45 13.26
N ALA A 49 -4.94 2.68 12.20
CA ALA A 49 -5.05 1.24 12.30
C ALA A 49 -3.67 0.62 12.55
N ILE A 50 -2.66 1.01 11.77
CA ILE A 50 -1.27 0.55 11.91
C ILE A 50 -0.72 0.87 13.30
N GLU A 51 -0.94 2.09 13.80
CA GLU A 51 -0.50 2.51 15.14
C GLU A 51 -1.13 1.68 16.27
N ARG A 52 -2.31 1.08 16.04
CA ARG A 52 -3.05 0.30 17.05
C ARG A 52 -2.90 -1.21 16.92
N THR A 53 -2.36 -1.72 15.82
CA THR A 53 -2.18 -3.16 15.61
C THR A 53 -1.04 -3.67 16.51
N ALA A 54 -1.36 -4.51 17.50
CA ALA A 54 -0.37 -5.15 18.35
C ALA A 54 0.44 -6.19 17.56
N ALA A 55 1.67 -6.46 18.00
CA ALA A 55 2.59 -7.39 17.32
C ALA A 55 2.04 -8.81 17.12
N ALA A 56 1.00 -9.21 17.87
CA ALA A 56 0.37 -10.53 17.83
C ALA A 56 -0.72 -10.71 16.75
N ASP A 57 -1.21 -9.64 16.12
CA ASP A 57 -2.31 -9.73 15.12
C ASP A 57 -1.80 -9.91 13.68
N LYS A 58 -0.55 -10.34 13.51
CA LYS A 58 0.21 -10.31 12.23
C LYS A 58 0.04 -11.54 11.33
N GLN A 59 -1.13 -12.18 11.27
CA GLN A 59 -1.28 -13.42 10.48
C GLN A 59 -2.21 -13.33 9.28
N SER A 60 -1.71 -13.98 8.21
CA SER A 60 -2.27 -14.29 6.89
C SER A 60 -2.29 -13.17 5.85
N HIS A 61 -1.48 -13.33 4.78
CA HIS A 61 -1.93 -13.57 3.39
C HIS A 61 -0.73 -13.62 2.43
N ALA A 62 -0.70 -14.62 1.53
CA ALA A 62 0.46 -14.89 0.66
C ALA A 62 0.31 -14.33 -0.76
N ALA A 63 1.13 -13.31 -1.00
CA ALA A 63 1.98 -13.12 -2.17
C ALA A 63 2.91 -11.98 -1.75
N GLU A 64 3.86 -12.27 -0.85
CA GLU A 64 4.75 -11.28 -0.20
C GLU A 64 4.10 -9.90 0.01
N ALA A 65 2.91 -9.85 0.60
CA ALA A 65 2.30 -8.58 0.94
C ALA A 65 3.19 -7.92 2.01
N VAL A 66 4.01 -6.95 1.61
CA VAL A 66 4.66 -6.00 2.53
C VAL A 66 3.59 -5.05 3.12
N ALA A 67 2.43 -5.01 2.49
CA ALA A 67 1.24 -4.40 3.04
C ALA A 67 0.85 -5.03 4.38
N SER A 68 0.81 -4.21 5.44
CA SER A 68 0.25 -4.63 6.72
C SER A 68 -1.20 -5.11 6.56
N ALA A 69 -1.69 -5.93 7.50
CA ALA A 69 -3.09 -6.35 7.52
C ALA A 69 -4.04 -5.13 7.44
N GLY A 70 -3.72 -4.04 8.16
CA GLY A 70 -4.44 -2.77 8.07
C GLY A 70 -4.41 -2.12 6.68
N TYR A 71 -3.32 -2.24 5.92
CA TYR A 71 -3.26 -1.78 4.52
C TYR A 71 -4.18 -2.60 3.64
N LEU A 72 -4.18 -3.93 3.76
CA LEU A 72 -5.03 -4.80 2.93
C LEU A 72 -6.52 -4.65 3.25
N ASP A 73 -6.86 -4.29 4.50
CA ASP A 73 -8.23 -3.94 4.90
C ASP A 73 -8.67 -2.59 4.32
N ALA A 74 -7.80 -1.59 4.35
CA ALA A 74 -8.11 -0.23 3.87
C ALA A 74 -8.02 -0.09 2.33
N VAL A 75 -7.11 -0.85 1.70
CA VAL A 75 -6.80 -0.82 0.26
C VAL A 75 -7.28 -2.13 -0.35
N THR A 76 -8.55 -2.15 -0.70
CA THR A 76 -9.24 -3.37 -1.14
C THR A 76 -8.89 -3.82 -2.56
N THR A 77 -8.20 -3.00 -3.35
CA THR A 77 -7.90 -3.26 -4.77
C THR A 77 -6.42 -3.48 -5.10
N LEU A 78 -5.49 -3.04 -4.24
CA LEU A 78 -4.05 -3.08 -4.50
C LEU A 78 -3.30 -3.81 -3.38
N ALA A 79 -2.18 -4.40 -3.74
CA ALA A 79 -1.21 -4.97 -2.81
C ALA A 79 0.20 -4.50 -3.17
N ILE A 80 1.01 -4.21 -2.16
CA ILE A 80 2.46 -4.01 -2.31
C ILE A 80 3.12 -5.36 -2.05
N VAL A 81 3.81 -5.87 -3.06
CA VAL A 81 4.44 -7.18 -3.04
C VAL A 81 5.95 -7.11 -3.25
N LEU A 82 6.69 -8.08 -2.74
CA LEU A 82 8.06 -8.35 -3.16
C LEU A 82 8.08 -9.54 -4.15
N PRO A 83 9.01 -9.58 -5.12
CA PRO A 83 9.17 -10.73 -5.99
C PRO A 83 10.18 -11.72 -5.41
N ILE A 84 9.90 -13.01 -5.62
CA ILE A 84 10.77 -14.12 -5.27
C ILE A 84 11.57 -14.58 -6.50
N THR A 85 12.83 -14.94 -6.30
CA THR A 85 13.70 -15.54 -7.30
C THR A 85 14.27 -16.87 -6.80
N THR A 86 14.55 -17.80 -7.71
CA THR A 86 15.25 -19.05 -7.40
C THR A 86 16.75 -18.94 -7.65
N THR A 87 17.22 -17.75 -8.02
CA THR A 87 18.64 -17.48 -8.31
C THR A 87 19.25 -16.74 -7.13
N ASP A 88 20.08 -17.44 -6.37
CA ASP A 88 20.96 -16.82 -5.39
C ASP A 88 22.02 -15.99 -6.10
N ARG A 89 22.09 -14.70 -5.79
CA ARG A 89 23.12 -13.79 -6.28
C ARG A 89 24.14 -13.42 -5.20
N GLY A 90 24.00 -13.96 -3.99
CA GLY A 90 24.88 -13.70 -2.85
C GLY A 90 24.71 -12.31 -2.23
N TRP A 91 23.63 -11.60 -2.54
CA TRP A 91 23.38 -10.26 -1.98
C TRP A 91 22.75 -10.36 -0.59
N PRO A 92 23.22 -9.60 0.42
CA PRO A 92 22.64 -9.64 1.77
C PRO A 92 21.15 -9.30 1.82
N ASN A 93 20.68 -8.46 0.89
CA ASN A 93 19.28 -8.05 0.77
C ASN A 93 18.39 -9.06 0.02
N HIS A 94 18.96 -10.18 -0.45
CA HIS A 94 18.21 -11.32 -0.94
C HIS A 94 17.95 -12.25 0.24
N VAL A 95 16.79 -12.07 0.89
CA VAL A 95 16.43 -12.82 2.09
C VAL A 95 15.98 -14.21 1.69
N VAL A 96 16.51 -15.26 2.33
CA VAL A 96 16.09 -16.63 2.07
C VAL A 96 14.61 -16.79 2.45
N VAL A 97 13.82 -17.40 1.58
CA VAL A 97 12.45 -17.80 1.87
C VAL A 97 12.51 -18.98 2.84
N ASP A 98 12.23 -18.73 4.11
CA ASP A 98 12.20 -19.71 5.18
C ASP A 98 10.78 -19.88 5.71
N GLY A 99 10.36 -21.11 6.02
CA GLY A 99 9.00 -21.46 6.47
C GLY A 99 8.21 -22.36 5.50
N PRO A 100 6.95 -22.69 5.83
CA PRO A 100 6.08 -23.54 5.00
C PRO A 100 5.55 -22.78 3.76
N SER A 101 6.46 -22.34 2.90
CA SER A 101 6.20 -21.42 1.78
C SER A 101 5.46 -22.03 0.59
N GLY A 102 5.40 -23.36 0.52
CA GLY A 102 4.86 -24.10 -0.63
C GLY A 102 5.78 -24.10 -1.86
N LEU A 103 6.98 -23.56 -1.76
CA LEU A 103 7.99 -23.61 -2.83
C LEU A 103 8.72 -24.96 -2.80
N ASP A 104 8.98 -25.52 -3.98
CA ASP A 104 9.63 -26.83 -4.17
C ASP A 104 11.17 -26.76 -4.13
N ARG A 105 11.72 -25.55 -4.07
CA ARG A 105 13.17 -25.30 -4.15
C ARG A 105 13.57 -24.05 -3.35
N PRO A 106 14.85 -23.98 -2.91
CA PRO A 106 15.39 -22.78 -2.30
C PRO A 106 15.14 -21.54 -3.15
N SER A 107 14.66 -20.49 -2.50
CA SER A 107 14.24 -19.24 -3.14
C SER A 107 14.56 -18.05 -2.24
N TRP A 108 14.62 -16.86 -2.83
CA TRP A 108 15.03 -15.62 -2.19
C TRP A 108 14.06 -14.49 -2.51
N ILE A 109 13.75 -13.70 -1.48
CA ILE A 109 12.96 -12.48 -1.52
C ILE A 109 13.83 -11.33 -2.00
N MET A 110 13.48 -10.70 -3.12
CA MET A 110 14.21 -9.55 -3.66
C MET A 110 13.70 -8.25 -3.05
N THR A 111 14.21 -7.92 -1.85
CA THR A 111 13.75 -6.78 -1.03
C THR A 111 13.90 -5.41 -1.71
N GLU A 112 14.76 -5.31 -2.72
CA GLU A 112 15.00 -4.09 -3.51
C GLU A 112 13.93 -3.82 -4.58
N GLN A 113 12.98 -4.75 -4.78
CA GLN A 113 12.00 -4.67 -5.86
C GLN A 113 10.53 -4.61 -5.40
N PRO A 114 10.12 -3.72 -4.46
CA PRO A 114 8.72 -3.57 -4.13
C PRO A 114 7.87 -3.17 -5.34
N ARG A 115 6.77 -3.89 -5.56
CA ARG A 115 5.83 -3.66 -6.67
C ARG A 115 4.43 -3.44 -6.13
N THR A 116 3.74 -2.46 -6.68
CA THR A 116 2.29 -2.33 -6.45
C THR A 116 1.55 -3.04 -7.58
N LEU A 117 0.69 -3.99 -7.25
CA LEU A 117 -0.11 -4.77 -8.20
C LEU A 117 -1.60 -4.73 -7.83
N SER A 118 -2.47 -4.93 -8.83
CA SER A 118 -3.89 -5.23 -8.56
C SER A 118 -4.02 -6.56 -7.81
N ARG A 119 -4.91 -6.61 -6.83
CA ARG A 119 -5.24 -7.85 -6.09
C ARG A 119 -5.83 -8.94 -6.99
N ASP A 120 -6.44 -8.59 -8.11
CA ASP A 120 -6.94 -9.56 -9.11
C ASP A 120 -5.82 -10.40 -9.74
N ARG A 121 -4.56 -9.94 -9.65
CA ARG A 121 -3.38 -10.70 -10.13
C ARG A 121 -2.90 -11.74 -9.12
N LEU A 122 -3.46 -11.75 -7.91
CA LEU A 122 -3.13 -12.71 -6.86
C LEU A 122 -4.12 -13.88 -6.96
N THR A 123 -3.62 -15.01 -7.47
CA THR A 123 -4.47 -16.18 -7.81
C THR A 123 -4.67 -17.15 -6.65
N GLY A 124 -3.96 -16.97 -5.54
CA GLY A 124 -4.08 -17.81 -4.36
C GLY A 124 -2.88 -17.66 -3.42
N THR A 125 -2.91 -18.46 -2.35
CA THR A 125 -1.87 -18.51 -1.32
C THR A 125 -0.98 -19.73 -1.56
N ALA A 126 0.33 -19.54 -1.76
CA ALA A 126 1.28 -20.63 -1.91
C ALA A 126 1.71 -21.25 -0.57
N GLY A 127 1.87 -20.41 0.46
CA GLY A 127 2.30 -20.81 1.80
C GLY A 127 2.69 -19.60 2.62
N GLU A 128 3.47 -19.80 3.68
CA GLU A 128 3.86 -18.75 4.64
C GLU A 128 5.37 -18.75 4.89
N VAL A 129 5.89 -17.60 5.30
CA VAL A 129 7.28 -17.46 5.75
C VAL A 129 7.36 -17.34 7.27
N THR A 130 8.50 -17.68 7.86
CA THR A 130 8.74 -17.49 9.29
C THR A 130 8.75 -16.02 9.68
N GLU A 131 8.49 -15.74 10.96
CA GLU A 131 8.57 -14.38 11.50
C GLU A 131 9.97 -13.78 11.36
N GLU A 132 11.01 -14.61 11.49
CA GLU A 132 12.42 -14.21 11.32
C GLU A 132 12.70 -13.78 9.88
N CYS A 133 12.25 -14.59 8.90
CA CYS A 133 12.31 -14.23 7.48
C CYS A 133 11.64 -12.87 7.22
N LEU A 134 10.42 -12.68 7.75
CA LEU A 134 9.70 -11.42 7.61
C LEU A 134 10.40 -10.24 8.31
N ALA A 135 11.03 -10.48 9.46
CA ALA A 135 11.81 -9.46 10.17
C ALA A 135 13.02 -9.01 9.35
N SER A 136 13.77 -9.94 8.74
CA SER A 136 14.89 -9.60 7.84
C SER A 136 14.43 -8.77 6.65
N VAL A 137 13.29 -9.10 6.05
CA VAL A 137 12.70 -8.28 4.97
C VAL A 137 12.40 -6.86 5.44
N ARG A 138 11.83 -6.69 6.64
CA ARG A 138 11.51 -5.38 7.20
C ARG A 138 12.76 -4.52 7.45
N VAL A 139 13.86 -5.12 7.88
CA VAL A 139 15.14 -4.41 8.05
C VAL A 139 15.60 -3.82 6.72
N TRP A 140 15.67 -4.64 5.66
CA TRP A 140 16.10 -4.15 4.35
C TRP A 140 15.18 -3.09 3.76
N LEU A 141 13.87 -3.22 3.94
CA LEU A 141 12.93 -2.18 3.51
C LEU A 141 13.08 -0.89 4.32
N GLY A 142 13.34 -0.99 5.63
CA GLY A 142 13.66 0.17 6.47
C GLY A 142 14.92 0.88 5.98
N ASP A 143 15.99 0.11 5.73
CA ASP A 143 17.25 0.63 5.21
C ASP A 143 17.09 1.32 3.84
N PHE A 144 16.32 0.73 2.91
CA PHE A 144 16.07 1.33 1.59
C PHE A 144 15.19 2.58 1.61
N LEU A 145 14.31 2.69 2.61
CA LEU A 145 13.34 3.78 2.70
C LEU A 145 13.72 4.83 3.75
N GLU A 146 14.84 4.64 4.44
CA GLU A 146 15.31 5.48 5.55
C GLU A 146 14.27 5.60 6.69
N LEU A 147 13.69 4.46 7.10
CA LEU A 147 12.61 4.36 8.11
C LEU A 147 13.04 3.68 9.41
#